data_AF-V4IGD5-F1
#
_entry.id   AF-V4IGD5-F1
#
_cell.length_a   1.000
_cell.length_b   1.000
_cell.length_c   1.000
_cell.angle_alpha   90.00
_cell.angle_beta   90.00
_cell.angle_gamma   90.00
#
_symmetry.space_group_name_H-M   'P 1'
#
loop_
_entity.id
_entity.type
_entity.pdbx_description
1 polymer ?
#
loop_
_entity_poly.entity_id
_entity_poly.type
_entity_poly.pdbx_seq_one_letter_code
_entity_poly.pdbx_strand_id
1 'polypeptide(L)'
;MLWSFWQSENALFHGETGETHLLADLPTAVLQVLLESPRSTTDLYALTAAQCQSIADDRWSSKVDSVLRALAALHLVEQRYLAE
;
A
#
# COMPACT_ATOMS: atom_id res chain seq x y z
N MET A 1 22.06 -22.16 1.42
CA MET A 1 20.74 -21.84 2.02
C MET A 1 20.86 -20.47 2.65
N LEU A 2 20.30 -19.44 2.01
CA LEU A 2 20.33 -18.06 2.48
C LEU A 2 19.12 -17.84 3.38
N TRP A 3 19.36 -17.62 4.67
CA TRP A 3 18.32 -17.22 5.61
C TRP A 3 18.16 -15.69 5.50
N SER A 4 17.01 -15.25 5.03
CA SER A 4 16.65 -13.83 5.04
C SER A 4 15.88 -13.52 6.33
N PHE A 5 16.40 -12.59 7.13
CA PHE A 5 15.67 -12.03 8.26
C PHE A 5 14.73 -10.95 7.72
N TRP A 6 13.44 -11.20 7.84
CA TRP A 6 12.40 -10.25 7.43
C TRP A 6 12.11 -9.34 8.62
N GLN A 7 12.45 -8.06 8.51
CA GLN A 7 12.12 -7.05 9.53
C GLN A 7 10.69 -6.52 9.40
N SER A 8 9.99 -6.85 8.31
CA SER A 8 8.59 -6.45 8.14
C SER A 8 7.67 -7.42 8.89
N GLU A 9 6.84 -6.87 9.77
CA GLU A 9 5.80 -7.62 10.48
C GLU A 9 4.50 -7.76 9.67
N ASN A 10 4.43 -7.15 8.47
CA ASN A 10 3.20 -7.06 7.69
C ASN A 10 3.23 -8.06 6.53
N ALA A 11 2.53 -9.18 6.70
CA ALA A 11 2.32 -10.19 5.67
C ALA A 11 0.88 -10.14 5.14
N LEU A 12 0.74 -10.19 3.81
CA LEU A 12 -0.55 -10.32 3.13
C LEU A 12 -0.59 -11.61 2.33
N PHE A 13 -1.59 -12.45 2.59
CA PHE A 13 -1.83 -13.68 1.84
C PHE A 13 -2.84 -13.44 0.71
N HIS A 14 -2.44 -13.71 -0.53
CA HIS A 14 -3.28 -13.60 -1.71
C HIS A 14 -3.93 -14.95 -2.02
N GLY A 15 -5.20 -15.11 -1.65
CA GLY A 15 -5.89 -16.41 -1.67
C GLY A 15 -6.05 -17.05 -3.05
N GLU A 16 -6.15 -16.26 -4.12
CA GLU A 16 -6.33 -16.79 -5.47
C GLU A 16 -5.03 -17.35 -6.08
N THR A 17 -3.90 -16.70 -5.79
CA THR A 17 -2.58 -17.09 -6.31
C THR A 17 -1.81 -18.01 -5.37
N GLY A 18 -2.17 -18.01 -4.08
CA GLY A 18 -1.43 -18.72 -3.02
C GLY A 18 -0.15 -18.00 -2.59
N GLU A 19 0.09 -16.78 -3.05
CA GLU A 19 1.30 -16.01 -2.72
C GLU A 19 1.18 -15.32 -1.35
N THR A 20 2.31 -15.15 -0.67
CA THR A 20 2.42 -14.30 0.53
C THR A 20 3.36 -13.14 0.23
N HIS A 21 2.85 -11.92 0.34
CA HIS A 21 3.62 -10.70 0.12
C HIS A 21 4.02 -10.11 1.46
N LEU A 22 5.30 -9.79 1.61
CA LEU A 22 5.82 -9.09 2.77
C LEU A 22 5.91 -7.60 2.43
N LEU A 23 5.20 -6.79 3.20
CA LEU A 23 4.91 -5.40 2.88
C LEU A 23 5.63 -4.47 3.85
N ALA A 24 6.23 -3.40 3.35
CA ALA A 24 6.70 -2.32 4.22
C ALA A 24 5.51 -1.54 4.80
N ASP A 25 5.77 -0.69 5.79
CA ASP A 25 4.73 0.05 6.52
C ASP A 25 3.82 0.88 5.62
N LEU A 26 4.39 1.55 4.60
CA LEU A 26 3.60 2.39 3.68
C LEU A 26 2.64 1.58 2.80
N PRO A 27 3.08 0.54 2.05
CA PRO A 27 2.14 -0.36 1.35
C PRO A 27 1.07 -0.96 2.25
N THR A 28 1.41 -1.32 3.49
CA THR A 28 0.44 -1.81 4.47
C THR A 28 -0.59 -0.75 4.82
N ALA A 29 -0.15 0.47 5.14
CA ALA A 29 -1.05 1.58 5.46
C ALA A 29 -1.97 1.91 4.28
N VAL A 30 -1.44 1.93 3.05
CA VAL A 30 -2.24 2.15 1.83
C VAL A 30 -3.34 1.10 1.69
N LEU A 31 -3.02 -0.18 1.84
CA LEU A 31 -4.01 -1.26 1.76
C LEU A 31 -5.05 -1.17 2.88
N GLN A 32 -4.63 -0.89 4.11
CA GLN A 32 -5.53 -0.77 5.25
C GLN A 32 -6.55 0.36 5.05
N VAL A 33 -6.10 1.54 4.58
CA VAL A 33 -7.00 2.66 4.27
C VAL A 33 -7.99 2.31 3.15
N LEU A 34 -7.54 1.58 2.12
CA LEU A 34 -8.40 1.15 1.01
C LEU A 34 -9.45 0.10 1.43
N LEU A 35 -9.14 -0.74 2.42
CA LEU A 35 -10.05 -1.79 2.91
C LEU A 35 -11.20 -1.23 3.76
N GLU A 36 -11.04 -0.08 4.39
CA GLU A 36 -12.08 0.50 5.24
C GLU A 36 -13.31 0.96 4.45
N SER A 37 -13.09 1.65 3.34
CA SER A 37 -14.15 2.18 2.47
C SER A 37 -13.57 2.75 1.18
N PRO A 38 -14.38 2.91 0.11
CA PRO A 38 -14.00 3.73 -1.03
C PRO A 38 -13.72 5.17 -0.57
N ARG A 39 -12.54 5.69 -0.89
CA ARG A 39 -12.07 7.03 -0.52
C ARG A 39 -11.65 7.79 -1.77
N SER A 40 -11.67 9.12 -1.70
CA SER A 40 -11.00 9.93 -2.71
C SER A 40 -9.47 9.78 -2.61
N THR A 41 -8.76 10.05 -3.71
CA THR A 41 -7.28 10.05 -3.71
C THR A 41 -6.70 11.02 -2.69
N THR A 42 -7.32 12.20 -2.53
CA THR A 42 -6.92 13.20 -1.53
C THR A 42 -7.04 12.67 -0.10
N ASP A 43 -8.14 11.99 0.22
CA ASP A 43 -8.33 11.38 1.55
C ASP A 43 -7.33 10.25 1.78
N LEU A 44 -7.04 9.45 0.74
CA LEU A 44 -6.04 8.40 0.81
C LEU A 44 -4.66 8.96 1.17
N TYR A 45 -4.23 10.06 0.56
CA TYR A 45 -2.95 10.70 0.88
C TYR A 45 -2.91 11.21 2.32
N ALA A 46 -3.97 11.90 2.76
CA ALA A 46 -4.05 12.45 4.11
C ALA A 46 -4.04 11.36 5.18
N LEU A 47 -4.83 10.30 5.00
CA LEU A 47 -4.95 9.20 5.95
C LEU A 47 -3.68 8.36 6.02
N THR A 48 -3.07 8.05 4.88
CA THR A 48 -1.80 7.29 4.86
C THR A 48 -0.66 8.10 5.45
N ALA A 49 -0.61 9.42 5.23
CA ALA A 49 0.36 10.30 5.88
C ALA A 49 0.17 10.30 7.40
N ALA A 50 -1.07 10.46 7.87
CA ALA A 50 -1.38 10.44 9.30
C ALA A 50 -0.98 9.11 9.96
N GLN A 51 -1.30 7.97 9.32
CA GLN A 51 -0.96 6.64 9.82
C GLN A 51 0.55 6.39 9.86
N CYS A 52 1.29 6.93 8.90
CA CYS A 52 2.75 6.84 8.83
C CYS A 52 3.47 7.95 9.61
N GLN A 53 2.76 8.79 10.38
CA GLN A 53 3.31 9.94 11.11
C GLN A 53 4.12 10.89 10.20
N SER A 54 3.62 11.12 8.99
CA SER A 54 4.24 11.93 7.94
C SER A 54 3.34 13.10 7.53
N ILE A 55 3.84 13.96 6.64
CA ILE A 55 3.12 15.11 6.09
C ILE A 55 2.59 14.75 4.71
N ALA A 56 1.31 15.04 4.45
CA ALA A 56 0.68 14.89 3.14
C ALA A 56 1.06 16.06 2.21
N ASP A 57 2.27 16.01 1.65
CA ASP A 57 2.76 16.93 0.63
C ASP A 57 2.87 16.25 -0.76
N ASP A 58 3.23 17.00 -1.79
CA ASP A 58 3.36 16.47 -3.17
C ASP A 58 4.34 15.28 -3.26
N ARG A 59 5.36 15.25 -2.40
CA ARG A 59 6.33 14.15 -2.34
C ARG A 59 5.69 12.92 -1.73
N TRP A 60 4.83 13.08 -0.73
CA TRP A 60 4.05 12.00 -0.15
C TRP A 60 3.07 11.42 -1.15
N SER A 61 2.29 12.27 -1.83
CA SER A 61 1.36 11.84 -2.89
C SER A 61 2.08 11.04 -3.97
N SER A 62 3.24 11.54 -4.45
CA SER A 62 4.06 10.81 -5.44
C SER A 62 4.54 9.44 -4.93
N LYS A 63 4.85 9.32 -3.64
CA LYS A 63 5.22 8.03 -3.02
C LYS A 63 4.03 7.08 -2.95
N VAL A 64 2.86 7.57 -2.52
CA VAL A 64 1.64 6.76 -2.45
C VAL A 64 1.24 6.28 -3.84
N ASP A 65 1.34 7.12 -4.87
CA ASP A 65 1.11 6.74 -6.26
C ASP A 65 2.05 5.63 -6.73
N SER A 66 3.34 5.75 -6.42
CA SER A 66 4.31 4.70 -6.75
C SER A 66 3.98 3.39 -6.06
N VAL A 67 3.49 3.44 -4.82
CA VAL A 67 3.06 2.27 -4.05
C VAL A 67 1.80 1.66 -4.65
N LEU A 68 0.79 2.46 -5.01
CA LEU A 68 -0.43 1.98 -5.66
C LEU A 68 -0.12 1.27 -6.98
N ARG A 69 0.81 1.82 -7.79
CA ARG A 69 1.26 1.18 -9.03
C ARG A 69 1.94 -0.17 -8.77
N ALA A 70 2.79 -0.24 -7.75
CA ALA A 70 3.45 -1.49 -7.36
C ALA A 70 2.45 -2.54 -6.85
N LEU A 71 1.50 -2.14 -6.01
CA LEU A 71 0.44 -3.02 -5.51
C LEU A 71 -0.47 -3.52 -6.64
N ALA A 72 -0.80 -2.65 -7.60
CA ALA A 72 -1.61 -3.01 -8.76
C ALA A 72 -0.88 -4.01 -9.68
N ALA A 73 0.44 -3.84 -9.85
CA ALA A 73 1.27 -4.78 -10.61
C ALA A 73 1.36 -6.17 -9.95
N LEU A 74 1.18 -6.25 -8.62
CA LEU A 74 1.08 -7.49 -7.86
C LEU A 74 -0.34 -8.05 -7.77
N HIS A 75 -1.30 -7.44 -8.48
CA HIS A 75 -2.73 -7.79 -8.41
C HIS A 75 -3.33 -7.69 -6.99
N LEU A 76 -2.74 -6.86 -6.11
CA LEU A 76 -3.22 -6.64 -4.75
C LEU A 76 -4.25 -5.52 -4.64
N VAL A 77 -4.29 -4.62 -5.63
CA VAL A 77 -5.32 -3.58 -5.78
C VAL A 77 -5.74 -3.48 -7.24
N GLU A 78 -6.97 -3.02 -7.47
CA GLU A 78 -7.48 -2.76 -8.81
C GLU A 78 -6.83 -1.52 -9.45
N GLN A 79 -6.67 -1.52 -10.78
CA GLN A 79 -6.10 -0.38 -11.50
C GLN A 79 -6.97 0.90 -11.45
N ARG A 80 -8.25 0.80 -11.04
CA ARG A 80 -9.12 1.98 -10.90
C ARG A 80 -8.59 3.03 -9.92
N TYR A 81 -7.75 2.63 -8.98
CA TYR A 81 -7.10 3.53 -8.02
C TYR A 81 -5.95 4.37 -8.63
N LEU A 82 -5.66 4.22 -9.93
CA LEU A 82 -4.60 4.92 -10.66
C LEU A 82 -5.13 5.88 -11.74
N ALA A 83 -6.46 6.00 -11.90
CA ALA A 83 -7.10 6.61 -13.07
C ALA A 83 -7.85 7.92 -12.78
N GLU A 84 -7.58 8.59 -11.66
CA GLU A 84 -8.10 9.92 -11.34
C GLU A 84 -7.07 11.03 -11.57
#